data_AF-A0A1Y3B5K7-F1
#
_entry.id   AF-A0A1Y3B5K7-F1
#
_cell.length_a   1.000
_cell.length_b   1.000
_cell.length_c   1.000
_cell.angle_alpha   90.00
_cell.angle_beta   90.00
_cell.angle_gamma   90.00
#
_symmetry.space_group_name_H-M   'P 1'
#
loop_
_entity.id
_entity.type
_entity.pdbx_description
1 polymer ?
#
loop_
_entity_poly.entity_id
_entity_poly.type
_entity_poly.pdbx_seq_one_letter_code
_entity_poly.pdbx_strand_id
1 'polypeptide(L)'
;MIVHDTNQSYIRKGWPYVGLGLEDLFYKYGVDMEIWAHEHSYERLWPVYNATVHNGTMDMNNPYYNAGAPIHLITGSAGCKENLDNFRPPLPWSAKRIVEYGYTKLTIINRTHLQIQQISDDQNGEIVDSFSIIKTNDLPQWLIEK
;
A
#
# COMPACT_ATOMS: atom_id res chain seq x y z
N MET A 1 11.37 -7.13 1.25
CA MET A 1 10.09 -6.39 1.30
C MET A 1 9.66 -6.03 -0.11
N ILE A 2 8.35 -5.95 -0.40
CA ILE A 2 7.83 -5.79 -1.77
C ILE A 2 8.35 -4.51 -2.47
N VAL A 3 8.81 -3.51 -1.72
CA VAL A 3 8.75 -2.12 -2.17
C VAL A 3 10.10 -1.45 -2.48
N HIS A 4 11.21 -1.86 -1.84
CA HIS A 4 12.53 -1.24 -2.07
C HIS A 4 13.47 -2.05 -2.95
N ASP A 5 13.10 -3.28 -3.27
CA ASP A 5 13.90 -4.14 -4.12
C ASP A 5 13.19 -4.39 -5.44
N THR A 6 14.02 -4.59 -6.46
CA THR A 6 13.70 -4.73 -7.89
C THR A 6 12.59 -5.76 -8.20
N ASN A 7 12.35 -6.05 -9.47
CA ASN A 7 11.30 -6.93 -10.04
C ASN A 7 11.12 -8.36 -9.41
N GLN A 8 11.84 -8.68 -8.34
CA GLN A 8 12.14 -10.01 -7.79
C GLN A 8 12.00 -10.08 -6.24
N SER A 9 11.18 -9.25 -5.59
CA SER A 9 10.99 -9.39 -4.14
C SER A 9 10.50 -10.80 -3.76
N TYR A 10 11.17 -11.46 -2.80
CA TYR A 10 10.85 -12.84 -2.39
C TYR A 10 9.43 -13.02 -1.86
N ILE A 11 8.86 -11.99 -1.23
CA ILE A 11 7.46 -12.01 -0.80
C ILE A 11 6.51 -12.03 -2.02
N ARG A 12 6.91 -11.37 -3.10
CA ARG A 12 6.07 -11.12 -4.27
C ARG A 12 6.07 -12.32 -5.21
N LYS A 13 7.25 -12.77 -5.64
CA LYS A 13 7.43 -13.87 -6.60
C LYS A 13 7.88 -15.18 -5.98
N GLY A 14 8.20 -15.19 -4.69
CA GLY A 14 8.72 -16.38 -4.01
C GLY A 14 10.21 -16.57 -4.25
N TRP A 15 10.76 -17.62 -3.63
CA TRP A 15 12.12 -18.09 -3.91
C TRP A 15 12.02 -19.33 -4.81
N PRO A 16 12.79 -19.40 -5.93
CA PRO A 16 12.77 -20.56 -6.81
C PRO A 16 12.96 -21.85 -6.00
N TYR A 17 11.99 -22.77 -6.09
CA TYR A 17 12.00 -24.09 -5.43
C TYR A 17 11.74 -24.15 -3.92
N VAL A 18 11.48 -23.02 -3.23
CA VAL A 18 11.32 -23.01 -1.75
C VAL A 18 10.05 -22.33 -1.26
N GLY A 19 9.61 -21.25 -1.89
CA GLY A 19 8.43 -20.49 -1.41
C GLY A 19 7.62 -19.93 -2.54
N LEU A 20 6.29 -20.03 -2.43
CA LEU A 20 5.36 -19.38 -3.35
C LEU A 20 5.29 -17.89 -3.04
N GLY A 21 5.33 -17.06 -4.08
CA GLY A 21 5.04 -15.63 -3.96
C GLY A 21 3.59 -15.38 -3.57
N LEU A 22 3.35 -14.33 -2.79
CA LEU A 22 2.02 -13.97 -2.31
C LEU A 22 1.28 -13.01 -3.25
N GLU A 23 1.95 -12.37 -4.20
CA GLU A 23 1.34 -11.36 -5.10
C GLU A 23 0.17 -11.97 -5.89
N ASP A 24 0.39 -13.11 -6.55
CA ASP A 24 -0.64 -13.79 -7.33
C ASP A 24 -1.78 -14.29 -6.43
N LEU A 25 -1.49 -14.65 -5.18
CA LEU A 25 -2.48 -15.09 -4.20
C LEU A 25 -3.40 -13.93 -3.80
N PHE A 26 -2.81 -12.80 -3.39
CA PHE A 26 -3.56 -11.62 -2.97
C PHE A 26 -4.37 -11.02 -4.12
N TYR A 27 -3.79 -10.98 -5.32
CA TYR A 27 -4.49 -10.54 -6.53
C TYR A 27 -5.66 -11.47 -6.87
N LYS A 28 -5.46 -12.80 -6.84
CA LYS A 28 -6.50 -13.79 -7.18
C LYS A 28 -7.70 -13.72 -6.24
N TYR A 29 -7.46 -13.49 -4.94
CA TYR A 29 -8.52 -13.48 -3.92
C TYR A 29 -9.09 -12.08 -3.64
N GLY A 30 -8.69 -11.07 -4.40
CA GLY A 30 -9.33 -9.75 -4.33
C GLY A 30 -8.98 -8.97 -3.07
N VAL A 31 -7.73 -9.08 -2.60
CA VAL A 31 -7.25 -8.27 -1.47
C VAL A 31 -7.28 -6.79 -1.85
N ASP A 32 -7.98 -5.96 -1.07
CA ASP A 32 -8.08 -4.53 -1.33
C ASP A 32 -6.76 -3.79 -0.98
N MET A 33 -6.15 -4.15 0.15
CA MET A 33 -4.95 -3.50 0.66
C MET A 33 -4.07 -4.47 1.46
N GLU A 34 -2.76 -4.31 1.31
CA GLU A 34 -1.71 -5.04 2.01
C GLU A 34 -0.92 -4.07 2.90
N ILE A 35 -0.87 -4.35 4.20
CA ILE A 35 -0.18 -3.52 5.19
C ILE A 35 1.15 -4.18 5.56
N TRP A 36 2.21 -3.38 5.52
CA TRP A 36 3.59 -3.79 5.76
C TRP A 36 4.24 -2.94 6.84
N ALA A 37 5.31 -3.48 7.41
CA ALA A 37 6.18 -2.80 8.37
C ALA A 37 7.63 -3.20 8.06
N HIS A 38 8.48 -3.34 9.08
CA HIS A 38 9.92 -3.62 9.00
C HIS A 38 10.78 -2.46 8.48
N GLU A 39 10.38 -1.73 7.44
CA GLU A 39 11.00 -0.42 7.17
C GLU A 39 10.44 0.58 8.17
N HIS A 40 11.32 1.31 8.83
CA HIS A 40 10.97 2.33 9.81
C HIS A 40 10.60 3.64 9.11
N SER A 41 9.61 3.57 8.24
CA SER A 41 9.07 4.71 7.49
C SER A 41 7.58 4.50 7.20
N TYR A 42 6.95 5.55 6.64
CA TYR A 42 5.63 5.45 6.02
C TYR A 42 5.75 5.61 4.51
N GLU A 43 5.21 4.65 3.76
CA GLU A 43 5.13 4.74 2.31
C GLU A 43 3.79 4.19 1.80
N ARG A 44 3.06 5.03 1.09
CA ARG A 44 1.84 4.66 0.37
C ARG A 44 2.17 4.45 -1.09
N LEU A 45 1.73 3.31 -1.63
CA LEU A 45 1.89 2.98 -3.05
C LEU A 45 0.59 3.25 -3.83
N TRP A 46 0.73 3.37 -5.14
CA TRP A 46 -0.39 3.17 -6.07
C TRP A 46 -0.85 1.70 -6.04
N PRO A 47 -2.06 1.38 -6.57
CA PRO A 47 -2.44 -0.01 -6.82
C PRO A 47 -1.41 -0.69 -7.73
N VAL A 48 -0.79 -1.78 -7.30
CA VAL A 48 0.27 -2.45 -8.07
C VAL A 48 0.01 -3.94 -8.18
N TYR A 49 0.23 -4.46 -9.38
CA TYR A 49 0.32 -5.88 -9.62
C TYR A 49 1.37 -6.10 -10.72
N ASN A 50 2.22 -7.10 -10.55
CA ASN A 50 3.26 -7.45 -11.50
C ASN A 50 4.14 -6.24 -11.90
N ALA A 51 4.48 -5.39 -10.91
CA ALA A 51 5.33 -4.20 -11.04
C ALA A 51 4.78 -3.14 -12.02
N THR A 52 3.48 -3.20 -12.26
CA THR A 52 2.74 -2.24 -13.07
C THR A 52 1.68 -1.58 -12.20
N VAL A 53 1.49 -0.27 -12.39
CA VAL A 53 0.45 0.48 -11.69
C VAL A 53 -0.89 0.24 -12.37
N HIS A 54 -1.92 -0.13 -11.60
CA HIS A 54 -3.27 -0.42 -12.07
C HIS A 54 -4.29 0.49 -11.38
N ASN A 55 -4.23 1.80 -11.67
CA ASN A 55 -5.20 2.76 -11.16
C ASN A 55 -6.61 2.41 -11.67
N GLY A 56 -7.63 2.56 -10.81
CA GLY A 56 -9.02 2.24 -11.16
C GLY A 56 -9.73 3.32 -11.97
N THR A 57 -9.12 4.49 -12.09
CA THR A 57 -9.70 5.66 -12.76
C THR A 57 -8.61 6.51 -13.41
N MET A 58 -9.00 7.29 -14.42
CA MET A 58 -8.18 8.34 -15.03
C MET A 58 -8.18 9.63 -14.20
N ASP A 59 -9.08 9.74 -13.20
CA ASP A 59 -9.09 10.86 -12.26
C ASP A 59 -7.92 10.73 -11.28
N MET A 60 -6.88 11.53 -11.51
CA MET A 60 -5.68 11.58 -10.68
C MET A 60 -5.95 12.02 -9.24
N ASN A 61 -7.13 12.60 -8.95
CA ASN A 61 -7.51 12.97 -7.58
C ASN A 61 -8.09 11.80 -6.80
N ASN A 62 -8.55 10.74 -7.47
CA ASN A 62 -9.17 9.57 -6.86
C ASN A 62 -8.55 8.23 -7.33
N PRO A 63 -7.22 8.08 -7.32
CA PRO A 63 -6.53 6.93 -7.94
C PRO A 63 -6.86 5.57 -7.31
N TYR A 64 -7.44 5.57 -6.11
CA TYR A 64 -7.87 4.39 -5.35
C TYR A 64 -9.37 4.06 -5.49
N TYR A 65 -10.11 4.86 -6.25
CA TYR A 65 -11.48 4.53 -6.63
C TYR A 65 -11.47 3.35 -7.60
N ASN A 66 -12.16 2.27 -7.25
CA ASN A 66 -12.21 1.02 -8.01
C ASN A 66 -10.83 0.52 -8.47
N ALA A 67 -9.84 0.59 -7.57
CA ALA A 67 -8.45 0.18 -7.85
C ALA A 67 -8.38 -1.15 -8.64
N GLY A 68 -7.50 -1.22 -9.64
CA GLY A 68 -7.32 -2.39 -10.52
C GLY A 68 -6.35 -3.44 -9.99
N ALA A 69 -5.78 -3.21 -8.81
CA ALA A 69 -4.89 -4.11 -8.09
C ALA A 69 -4.90 -3.80 -6.58
N PRO A 70 -4.33 -4.66 -5.72
CA PRO A 70 -4.12 -4.36 -4.31
C PRO A 70 -3.29 -3.09 -4.10
N ILE A 71 -3.63 -2.33 -3.06
CA ILE A 71 -2.88 -1.16 -2.60
C ILE A 71 -1.88 -1.63 -1.54
N HIS A 72 -0.63 -1.17 -1.58
CA HIS A 72 0.35 -1.48 -0.55
C HIS A 72 0.61 -0.26 0.34
N LEU A 73 0.67 -0.48 1.65
CA LEU A 73 0.94 0.54 2.64
C LEU A 73 2.03 0.07 3.59
N ILE A 74 3.14 0.80 3.67
CA ILE A 74 4.18 0.61 4.69
C ILE A 74 3.87 1.58 5.84
N THR A 75 3.80 1.07 7.05
CA THR A 75 3.56 1.83 8.29
C THR A 75 4.40 1.27 9.43
N GLY A 76 5.73 1.28 9.26
CA GLY A 76 6.68 0.68 10.21
C GLY A 76 7.38 1.67 11.14
N SER A 77 7.05 2.97 11.09
CA SER A 77 7.71 4.03 11.87
C SER A 77 7.11 4.27 13.26
N ALA A 78 6.79 3.22 14.02
CA ALA A 78 6.15 3.36 15.33
C ALA A 78 7.11 3.70 16.51
N GLY A 79 8.44 3.82 16.27
CA GLY A 79 9.41 4.18 17.32
C GLY A 79 10.51 3.16 17.61
N CYS A 80 10.96 2.37 16.63
CA CYS A 80 12.04 1.39 16.83
C CYS A 80 13.36 2.07 17.26
N LYS A 81 14.17 1.39 18.08
CA LYS A 81 15.49 1.84 18.54
C LYS A 81 16.52 2.04 17.40
N GLU A 82 16.22 1.48 16.23
CA GLU A 82 17.08 1.54 15.03
C GLU A 82 16.90 2.86 14.26
N ASN A 83 16.03 3.75 14.75
CA ASN A 83 15.63 5.01 14.14
C ASN A 83 14.88 4.82 12.81
N LEU A 84 14.59 5.94 12.14
CA LEU A 84 13.86 5.98 10.87
C LEU A 84 14.76 5.61 9.68
N ASP A 85 14.16 4.98 8.67
CA ASP A 85 14.86 4.60 7.42
C ASP A 85 14.78 5.71 6.37
N ASN A 86 15.91 5.97 5.68
CA ASN A 86 15.95 6.91 4.57
C ASN A 86 15.49 6.26 3.26
N PHE A 87 14.79 7.04 2.43
CA PHE A 87 14.32 6.57 1.13
C PHE A 87 15.42 6.57 0.06
N ARG A 88 15.44 5.51 -0.75
CA ARG A 88 16.08 5.50 -2.07
C ARG A 88 15.25 6.31 -3.08
N PRO A 89 15.78 6.64 -4.28
CA PRO A 89 14.97 7.28 -5.33
C PRO A 89 13.63 6.56 -5.56
N PRO A 90 12.53 7.29 -5.80
CA PRO A 90 11.22 6.69 -5.91
C PRO A 90 11.08 5.82 -7.14
N LEU A 91 10.43 4.67 -6.96
CA LEU A 91 9.95 3.83 -8.05
C LEU A 91 8.61 4.37 -8.55
N PRO A 92 8.19 4.05 -9.79
CA PRO A 92 6.97 4.63 -10.40
C PRO A 92 5.67 4.42 -9.61
N TRP A 93 5.65 3.42 -8.72
CA TRP A 93 4.50 3.09 -7.88
C TRP A 93 4.49 3.77 -6.51
N SER A 94 5.53 4.51 -6.14
CA SER A 94 5.56 5.25 -4.88
C SER A 94 4.68 6.50 -4.98
N ALA A 95 3.60 6.56 -4.20
CA ALA A 95 2.66 7.69 -4.20
C ALA A 95 3.04 8.74 -3.16
N LYS A 96 3.39 8.33 -1.93
CA LYS A 96 3.77 9.25 -0.85
C LYS A 96 4.68 8.58 0.15
N ARG A 97 5.65 9.35 0.65
CA ARG A 97 6.73 8.92 1.53
C ARG A 97 6.92 9.90 2.66
N ILE A 98 7.03 9.40 3.88
CA ILE A 98 7.18 10.21 5.08
C ILE A 98 8.21 9.52 5.99
N VAL A 99 9.20 10.29 6.43
CA VAL A 99 10.25 9.86 7.36
C VAL A 99 9.99 10.56 8.69
N GLU A 100 8.95 10.12 9.39
CA GLU A 100 8.55 10.62 10.70
C GLU A 100 8.02 9.47 11.54
N TYR A 101 8.16 9.57 12.86
CA TYR A 101 7.47 8.65 13.75
C TYR A 101 5.97 8.89 13.73
N GLY A 102 5.20 7.81 13.81
CA GLY A 102 3.76 7.90 13.74
C GLY A 102 3.05 6.57 13.64
N TYR A 103 1.75 6.64 13.37
CA TYR A 103 0.90 5.47 13.23
C TYR A 103 -0.21 5.71 12.22
N THR A 104 -0.70 4.62 11.63
CA THR A 104 -1.83 4.66 10.70
C THR A 104 -3.14 4.37 11.43
N LYS A 105 -4.15 5.20 11.18
CA LYS A 105 -5.55 4.95 11.57
C LYS A 105 -6.36 4.53 10.35
N LEU A 106 -6.90 3.32 10.39
CA LEU A 106 -7.84 2.79 9.40
C LEU A 106 -9.26 2.83 9.97
N THR A 107 -10.17 3.47 9.25
CA THR A 107 -11.59 3.54 9.59
C THR A 107 -12.41 2.86 8.50
N ILE A 108 -13.15 1.81 8.86
CA ILE A 108 -14.12 1.17 7.98
C ILE A 108 -15.41 1.99 8.06
N ILE A 109 -15.73 2.74 7.01
CA ILE A 109 -16.93 3.59 6.99
C ILE A 109 -18.16 2.73 6.68
N ASN A 110 -18.06 1.89 5.65
CA ASN A 110 -19.09 0.94 5.25
C ASN A 110 -18.45 -0.16 4.37
N ARG A 111 -19.28 -1.02 3.75
CA ARG A 111 -18.81 -2.13 2.90
C ARG A 111 -17.94 -1.71 1.71
N THR A 112 -18.06 -0.47 1.26
CA THR A 112 -17.39 0.03 0.05
C THR A 112 -16.41 1.17 0.31
N HIS A 113 -16.32 1.69 1.53
CA HIS A 113 -15.51 2.86 1.86
C HIS A 113 -14.60 2.58 3.05
N LEU A 114 -13.30 2.72 2.81
CA LEU A 114 -12.27 2.76 3.84
C LEU A 114 -11.63 4.14 3.85
N GLN A 115 -11.36 4.67 5.04
CA GLN A 115 -10.57 5.87 5.24
C GLN A 115 -9.26 5.52 5.95
N ILE A 116 -8.15 6.01 5.42
CA ILE A 116 -6.81 5.78 5.97
C ILE A 116 -6.19 7.14 6.26
N GLN A 117 -5.59 7.27 7.44
CA GLN A 117 -4.87 8.47 7.86
C GLN A 117 -3.54 8.07 8.48
N GLN A 118 -2.45 8.74 8.10
CA GLN A 118 -1.17 8.66 8.80
C GLN A 118 -1.08 9.84 9.77
N ILE A 119 -0.87 9.53 11.04
CA ILE A 119 -0.74 10.50 12.12
C ILE A 119 0.73 10.56 12.51
N SER A 120 1.30 11.77 12.55
CA SER A 120 2.68 12.01 12.93
C SER A 120 2.80 12.31 14.42
N ASP A 121 3.68 11.60 15.11
CA ASP A 121 4.06 11.91 16.50
C ASP A 121 5.04 13.10 16.53
N ASP A 122 5.93 13.18 15.55
CA ASP A 122 6.91 14.26 15.40
C ASP A 122 6.24 15.63 15.17
N GLN A 123 5.00 15.62 14.68
CA GLN A 123 4.17 16.81 14.48
C GLN A 123 2.97 16.88 15.45
N ASN A 124 3.10 16.38 16.69
CA ASN A 124 2.08 16.50 17.74
C ASN A 124 0.69 15.95 17.36
N GLY A 125 0.63 14.87 16.58
CA GLY A 125 -0.62 14.23 16.19
C GLY A 125 -1.26 14.78 14.92
N GLU A 126 -0.54 15.59 14.12
CA GLU A 126 -1.03 16.07 12.83
C GLU A 126 -1.23 14.92 11.82
N ILE A 127 -2.25 15.08 10.97
CA ILE A 127 -2.53 14.13 9.89
C ILE A 127 -1.66 14.48 8.69
N VAL A 128 -0.61 13.69 8.49
CA VAL A 128 0.40 13.93 7.44
C VAL A 128 0.09 13.22 6.12
N ASP A 129 -0.82 12.23 6.13
CA ASP A 129 -1.44 11.67 4.93
C ASP A 129 -2.89 11.24 5.17
N SER A 130 -3.73 11.35 4.16
CA SER A 130 -5.15 10.98 4.23
C SER A 130 -5.67 10.58 2.86
N PHE A 131 -6.25 9.39 2.76
CA PHE A 131 -6.81 8.89 1.50
C PHE A 131 -7.95 7.89 1.77
N SER A 132 -8.78 7.67 0.76
CA SER A 132 -9.90 6.73 0.82
C SER A 132 -9.74 5.64 -0.23
N ILE A 133 -10.16 4.42 0.12
CA ILE A 133 -10.36 3.32 -0.84
C ILE A 133 -11.86 3.19 -1.02
N ILE A 134 -12.33 3.33 -2.26
CA ILE A 134 -13.75 3.36 -2.59
C ILE A 134 -14.04 2.32 -3.65
N LYS A 135 -15.07 1.50 -3.45
CA LYS A 135 -15.54 0.51 -4.41
C LYS A 135 -17.00 0.74 -4.82
N THR A 136 -17.36 0.43 -6.06
CA THR A 136 -18.77 0.39 -6.48
C THR A 136 -19.44 -0.94 -6.17
N ASN A 137 -18.66 -2.00 -5.97
CA ASN A 137 -19.14 -3.36 -5.70
C ASN A 137 -18.39 -3.95 -4.50
N ASP A 138 -18.95 -5.01 -3.89
CA ASP A 138 -18.27 -5.73 -2.81
C ASP A 138 -16.96 -6.39 -3.30
N LEU A 139 -16.95 -6.84 -4.57
CA LEU A 139 -15.77 -7.40 -5.22
C LEU A 139 -14.92 -6.30 -5.88
N PRO A 140 -13.59 -6.46 -5.90
CA PRO A 140 -12.72 -5.56 -6.64
C PRO A 140 -12.95 -5.61 -8.15
N GLN A 141 -12.68 -4.50 -8.82
CA GLN A 141 -13.00 -4.31 -10.25
C GLN A 141 -12.36 -5.38 -11.15
N TRP A 142 -11.11 -5.75 -10.89
CA TRP A 142 -10.36 -6.73 -11.69
C TRP A 142 -10.88 -8.18 -11.58
N LEU A 143 -11.79 -8.46 -10.65
CA LEU A 143 -12.47 -9.75 -10.56
C LEU A 143 -13.82 -9.77 -11.28
N ILE A 144 -14.39 -8.59 -11.57
CA ILE A 144 -15.68 -8.43 -12.25
C ILE A 144 -15.50 -8.44 -13.77
N GLU A 145 -14.40 -7.85 -14.26
CA GLU A 145 -14.11 -7.70 -15.69
C GLU A 145 -13.53 -8.95 -16.39
N LYS A 146 -13.67 -10.15 -15.78
CA LYS A 146 -13.18 -11.42 -16.33
C LYS A 146 -14.20 -12.16 -17.16
#